data_AF-A0A8T9Q5Z9-F1
#
_entry.id   AF-A0A8T9Q5Z9-F1
#
_cell.length_a   1.000
_cell.length_b   1.000
_cell.length_c   1.000
_cell.angle_alpha   90.00
_cell.angle_beta   90.00
_cell.angle_gamma   90.00
#
_symmetry.space_group_name_H-M   'P 1'
#
loop_
_entity.id
_entity.type
_entity.pdbx_description
1 polymer ?
#
loop_
_entity_poly.entity_id
_entity_poly.type
_entity_poly.pdbx_seq_one_letter_code
_entity_poly.pdbx_strand_id
1 'polypeptide(L)'
;MLFGDLPMAQWPASDSDLRTVEPWSWFAAAQQAQAQQDAVTAEQALRRVLATAGLESRHYLQAWQALRELGVTPPADTAKQVLGVVVEVSLEQGLDLLAAYADGSARYYNYSGAGVVWENPDDSLAPLIRALLGPGSR
;
A
#
# COMPACT_ATOMS: atom_id res chain seq x y z
N MET A 1 1.56 5.53 -8.03
CA MET A 1 2.21 5.13 -6.77
C MET A 1 2.29 3.60 -6.72
N LEU A 2 3.48 3.06 -6.50
CA LEU A 2 3.74 1.61 -6.38
C LEU A 2 3.75 1.13 -4.92
N PHE A 3 3.81 2.04 -3.96
CA PHE A 3 3.73 1.73 -2.54
C PHE A 3 2.55 2.47 -1.90
N GLY A 4 2.35 2.25 -0.60
CA GLY A 4 1.69 3.18 0.29
C GLY A 4 2.76 3.92 1.09
N ASP A 5 3.49 4.81 0.44
CA ASP A 5 4.69 5.48 0.96
C ASP A 5 4.56 7.00 1.05
N LEU A 6 3.36 7.54 0.80
CA LEU A 6 3.15 8.97 1.00
C LEU A 6 3.10 9.34 2.47
N PRO A 7 3.61 10.53 2.84
CA PRO A 7 3.40 11.08 4.17
C PRO A 7 1.91 11.16 4.51
N MET A 8 1.55 10.92 5.77
CA MET A 8 0.15 11.01 6.20
C MET A 8 -0.47 12.37 5.88
N ALA A 9 0.33 13.44 5.96
CA ALA A 9 -0.11 14.79 5.62
C ALA A 9 -0.47 15.00 4.13
N GLN A 10 -0.09 14.08 3.23
CA GLN A 10 -0.29 14.20 1.78
C GLN A 10 -1.31 13.19 1.22
N TRP A 11 -1.82 12.29 2.06
CA TRP A 11 -2.74 11.24 1.62
C TRP A 11 -3.94 11.07 2.55
N PRO A 12 -5.18 10.98 2.01
CA PRO A 12 -5.55 11.22 0.62
C PRO A 12 -5.36 12.69 0.22
N ALA A 13 -5.27 12.97 -1.08
CA ALA A 13 -5.19 14.34 -1.59
C ALA A 13 -6.39 15.17 -1.09
N SER A 14 -6.17 16.43 -0.72
CA SER A 14 -7.16 17.29 -0.06
C SER A 14 -8.40 17.58 -0.92
N ASP A 15 -8.25 17.55 -2.24
CA ASP A 15 -9.27 17.80 -3.25
C ASP A 15 -9.94 16.53 -3.79
N SER A 16 -9.61 15.36 -3.26
CA SER A 16 -10.16 14.09 -3.74
C SER A 16 -11.54 13.80 -3.17
N ASP A 17 -12.50 13.48 -4.03
CA ASP A 17 -13.83 13.01 -3.62
C ASP A 17 -13.78 11.69 -2.82
N LEU A 18 -12.71 10.90 -3.00
CA LEU A 18 -12.50 9.64 -2.29
C LEU A 18 -12.44 9.84 -0.77
N ARG A 19 -12.10 11.03 -0.28
CA ARG A 19 -12.02 11.37 1.16
C ARG A 19 -13.30 11.09 1.96
N THR A 20 -14.42 10.88 1.28
CA THR A 20 -15.73 10.59 1.89
C THR A 20 -16.14 9.12 1.82
N VAL A 21 -15.31 8.27 1.20
CA VAL A 21 -15.59 6.85 0.95
C VAL A 21 -14.54 6.00 1.67
N GLU A 22 -14.96 4.85 2.20
CA GLU A 22 -14.03 3.92 2.84
C GLU A 22 -13.16 3.17 1.80
N PRO A 23 -11.87 2.92 2.10
CA PRO A 23 -11.19 3.21 3.36
C PRO A 23 -10.55 4.62 3.45
N TRP A 24 -10.68 5.46 2.42
CA TRP A 24 -10.03 6.77 2.34
C TRP A 24 -10.54 7.78 3.37
N SER A 25 -11.78 7.69 3.82
CA SER A 25 -12.31 8.53 4.90
C SER A 25 -11.58 8.31 6.22
N TRP A 26 -11.11 7.10 6.54
CA TRP A 26 -10.27 6.88 7.72
C TRP A 26 -8.90 7.56 7.61
N PHE A 27 -8.28 7.53 6.43
CA PHE A 27 -7.04 8.29 6.21
C PHE A 27 -7.27 9.79 6.30
N ALA A 28 -8.37 10.30 5.74
CA ALA A 28 -8.74 11.71 5.85
C ALA A 28 -8.98 12.14 7.30
N ALA A 29 -9.62 11.29 8.11
CA ALA A 29 -9.80 11.52 9.54
C ALA A 29 -8.45 11.53 10.29
N ALA A 30 -7.55 10.61 9.96
CA ALA A 30 -6.21 10.57 10.55
C ALA A 30 -5.39 11.82 10.24
N GLN A 31 -5.42 12.28 8.98
CA GLN A 31 -4.78 13.52 8.54
C GLN A 31 -5.35 14.74 9.28
N GLN A 32 -6.68 14.82 9.45
CA GLN A 32 -7.32 15.91 10.18
C GLN A 32 -6.95 15.90 11.67
N ALA A 33 -6.92 14.72 12.31
CA ALA A 33 -6.51 14.58 13.70
C ALA A 33 -5.02 14.95 13.90
N GLN A 34 -4.14 14.57 12.98
CA GLN A 34 -2.73 14.99 12.99
C GLN A 34 -2.59 16.51 12.89
N ALA A 35 -3.36 17.17 12.03
CA ALA A 35 -3.36 18.63 11.92
C ALA A 35 -3.80 19.31 13.22
N GLN A 36 -4.60 18.63 14.05
CA GLN A 36 -5.01 19.06 15.39
C GLN A 36 -4.10 18.57 16.51
N GLN A 37 -2.99 17.91 16.17
CA GLN A 37 -2.05 17.27 17.11
C GLN A 37 -2.70 16.21 18.01
N ASP A 38 -3.80 15.61 17.57
CA ASP A 38 -4.48 14.51 18.24
C ASP A 38 -3.98 13.16 17.70
N ALA A 39 -2.86 12.70 18.25
CA ALA A 39 -2.24 11.43 17.86
C ALA A 39 -3.13 10.21 18.16
N VAL A 40 -3.96 10.29 19.21
CA VAL A 40 -4.82 9.17 19.63
C VAL A 40 -5.92 8.93 18.60
N THR A 41 -6.62 9.99 18.19
CA THR A 41 -7.66 9.90 17.16
C THR A 41 -7.05 9.50 15.81
N ALA A 42 -5.86 10.02 15.48
CA ALA A 42 -5.17 9.66 14.26
C ALA A 42 -4.83 8.15 14.21
N GLU A 43 -4.25 7.62 15.30
CA GLU A 43 -3.93 6.19 15.41
C GLU A 43 -5.19 5.32 15.31
N GLN A 44 -6.27 5.69 16.01
CA GLN A 44 -7.53 4.94 15.99
C GLN A 44 -8.12 4.84 14.58
N ALA A 45 -8.11 5.93 13.82
CA ALA A 45 -8.58 5.93 12.44
C ALA A 45 -7.73 4.99 11.54
N LEU A 46 -6.40 5.04 11.64
CA LEU A 46 -5.51 4.16 10.88
C LEU A 46 -5.67 2.68 11.26
N ARG A 47 -5.89 2.38 12.55
CA ARG A 47 -6.20 1.01 13.01
C ARG A 47 -7.50 0.48 12.42
N ARG A 48 -8.45 1.34 12.06
CA ARG A 48 -9.69 0.92 11.38
C ARG A 48 -9.41 0.37 9.97
N VAL A 49 -8.46 0.97 9.26
CA VAL A 49 -7.95 0.44 7.98
C VAL A 49 -7.39 -0.97 8.20
N LEU A 50 -6.49 -1.13 9.16
CA LEU A 50 -5.86 -2.43 9.48
C LEU A 50 -6.84 -3.51 9.93
N ALA A 51 -7.92 -3.12 10.60
CA ALA A 51 -8.96 -4.05 11.08
C ALA A 51 -9.99 -4.44 10.01
N THR A 52 -9.95 -3.83 8.82
CA THR A 52 -10.91 -4.09 7.75
C THR A 52 -10.34 -5.12 6.79
N ALA A 53 -10.96 -6.30 6.70
CA ALA A 53 -10.55 -7.37 5.80
C ALA A 53 -10.87 -7.06 4.34
N GLY A 54 -10.06 -7.56 3.41
CA GLY A 54 -10.33 -7.50 1.97
C GLY A 54 -10.01 -6.15 1.31
N LEU A 55 -9.29 -5.25 1.99
CA LEU A 55 -8.76 -4.06 1.35
C LEU A 55 -7.53 -4.42 0.50
N GLU A 56 -7.23 -3.58 -0.49
CA GLU A 56 -5.96 -3.68 -1.22
C GLU A 56 -4.76 -3.59 -0.27
N SER A 57 -3.72 -4.35 -0.58
CA SER A 57 -2.46 -4.42 0.15
C SER A 57 -1.81 -3.05 0.36
N ARG A 58 -1.99 -2.16 -0.63
CA ARG A 58 -1.48 -0.79 -0.59
C ARG A 58 -2.17 0.08 0.47
N HIS A 59 -3.45 -0.17 0.78
CA HIS A 59 -4.12 0.50 1.89
C HIS A 59 -3.47 0.11 3.22
N TYR A 60 -3.17 -1.17 3.44
CA TYR A 60 -2.49 -1.60 4.66
C TYR A 60 -1.07 -1.04 4.75
N LEU A 61 -0.32 -1.00 3.64
CA LEU A 61 1.01 -0.39 3.58
C LEU A 61 0.97 1.11 3.93
N GLN A 62 0.03 1.85 3.36
CA GLN A 62 -0.16 3.27 3.63
C GLN A 62 -0.56 3.53 5.10
N ALA A 63 -1.41 2.68 5.67
CA ALA A 63 -1.78 2.77 7.09
C ALA A 63 -0.58 2.51 8.00
N TRP A 64 0.24 1.50 7.71
CA TRP A 64 1.47 1.25 8.46
C TRP A 64 2.51 2.36 8.31
N GLN A 65 2.62 2.97 7.13
CA GLN A 65 3.48 4.12 6.94
C GLN A 65 3.06 5.30 7.82
N ALA A 66 1.77 5.64 7.81
CA ALA A 66 1.21 6.70 8.64
C ALA A 66 1.33 6.40 10.15
N LEU A 67 1.12 5.15 10.57
CA LEU A 67 1.28 4.73 11.96
C LEU A 67 2.74 4.85 12.44
N ARG A 68 3.71 4.58 11.58
CA ARG A 68 5.14 4.79 11.90
C ARG A 68 5.47 6.26 12.14
N GLU A 69 4.84 7.18 11.41
CA GLU A 69 5.00 8.63 11.64
C GLU A 69 4.45 9.05 13.02
N LEU A 70 3.47 8.32 13.56
CA LEU A 70 2.95 8.48 14.92
C LEU A 70 3.78 7.73 15.99
N GLY A 71 4.85 7.05 15.61
CA GLY A 71 5.69 6.26 16.53
C GLY A 71 5.13 4.87 16.87
N VAL A 72 4.10 4.40 16.16
CA VAL A 72 3.49 3.09 16.38
C VAL A 72 4.25 2.02 15.59
N THR A 73 4.58 0.91 16.26
CA THR A 73 5.24 -0.25 15.65
C THR A 73 4.25 -1.39 15.40
N PRO A 74 4.45 -2.20 14.35
CA PRO A 74 3.60 -3.35 14.09
C PRO A 74 3.78 -4.43 15.16
N PRO A 75 2.68 -5.06 15.63
CA PRO A 75 2.73 -6.25 16.48
C PRO A 75 3.53 -7.39 15.84
N ALA A 76 4.14 -8.25 16.65
CA ALA A 76 5.12 -9.25 16.19
C ALA A 76 4.57 -10.25 15.14
N ASP A 77 3.27 -10.57 15.21
CA ASP A 77 2.55 -11.44 14.28
C ASP A 77 2.39 -10.83 12.87
N THR A 78 2.31 -9.50 12.77
CA THR A 78 2.14 -8.76 11.51
C THR A 78 3.43 -8.08 11.04
N ALA A 79 4.41 -7.91 11.93
CA ALA A 79 5.66 -7.19 11.65
C ALA A 79 6.51 -7.77 10.52
N LYS A 80 6.30 -9.05 10.17
CA LYS A 80 7.00 -9.76 9.09
C LYS A 80 6.08 -10.14 7.93
N GLN A 81 4.83 -9.70 7.93
CA GLN A 81 3.91 -9.95 6.84
C GLN A 81 4.36 -9.19 5.58
N VAL A 82 4.57 -9.93 4.49
CA VAL A 82 4.87 -9.34 3.18
C VAL A 82 3.55 -9.02 2.49
N LEU A 83 3.26 -7.73 2.31
CA LEU A 83 2.06 -7.24 1.63
C LEU A 83 2.27 -6.98 0.13
N GLY A 84 3.52 -6.88 -0.30
CA GLY A 84 3.89 -6.68 -1.68
C GLY A 84 5.39 -6.65 -1.87
N VAL A 85 5.80 -6.75 -3.13
CA VAL A 85 7.19 -6.69 -3.57
C VAL A 85 7.26 -5.83 -4.81
N VAL A 86 8.30 -5.01 -4.87
CA VAL A 86 8.64 -4.21 -6.06
C VAL A 86 10.01 -4.65 -6.52
N VAL A 87 10.10 -4.97 -7.81
CA VAL A 87 11.30 -5.43 -8.49
C VAL A 87 11.65 -4.39 -9.53
N GLU A 88 12.89 -3.91 -9.44
CA GLU A 88 13.53 -3.02 -10.40
C GLU A 88 14.47 -3.86 -11.28
N VAL A 89 14.26 -3.80 -12.60
CA VAL A 89 15.09 -4.52 -13.56
C VAL A 89 15.75 -3.50 -14.47
N SER A 90 17.06 -3.31 -14.28
CA SER A 90 17.85 -2.46 -15.16
C SER A 90 18.14 -3.16 -16.49
N LEU A 91 17.70 -2.55 -17.58
CA LEU A 91 17.99 -2.94 -18.96
C LEU A 91 18.92 -1.91 -19.60
N GLU A 92 19.55 -2.25 -20.73
CA GLU A 92 20.39 -1.30 -21.47
C GLU A 92 19.63 -0.03 -21.88
N GLN A 93 18.33 -0.16 -22.18
CA GLN A 93 17.48 0.93 -22.67
C GLN A 93 16.78 1.71 -21.55
N GLY A 94 16.83 1.23 -20.30
CA GLY A 94 16.22 1.90 -19.14
C GLY A 94 15.70 0.91 -18.11
N LEU A 95 14.79 1.38 -17.25
CA LEU A 95 14.32 0.64 -16.08
C LEU A 95 12.92 0.07 -16.33
N ASP A 96 12.77 -1.22 -16.03
CA ASP A 96 11.47 -1.85 -15.89
C ASP A 96 11.12 -2.00 -14.41
N LEU A 97 9.85 -1.78 -14.08
CA LEU A 97 9.29 -1.88 -12.74
C LEU A 97 8.19 -2.94 -12.72
N LEU A 98 8.29 -3.90 -11.81
CA LEU A 98 7.21 -4.84 -11.51
C LEU A 98 6.86 -4.74 -10.02
N ALA A 99 5.60 -4.43 -9.72
CA ALA A 99 5.05 -4.53 -8.38
C ALA A 99 3.98 -5.62 -8.34
N ALA A 100 4.04 -6.51 -7.35
CA ALA A 100 3.03 -7.51 -7.09
C ALA A 100 2.63 -7.48 -5.61
N TYR A 101 1.36 -7.70 -5.33
CA TYR A 101 0.79 -7.51 -4.00
C TYR A 101 0.06 -8.76 -3.51
N ALA A 102 -0.06 -8.90 -2.19
CA ALA A 102 -0.65 -10.08 -1.55
C ALA A 102 -2.15 -10.26 -1.85
N ASP A 103 -2.82 -9.22 -2.32
CA ASP A 103 -4.23 -9.23 -2.77
C ASP A 103 -4.41 -9.75 -4.21
N GLY A 104 -3.31 -10.12 -4.89
CA GLY A 104 -3.34 -10.60 -6.28
C GLY A 104 -3.31 -9.50 -7.33
N SER A 105 -3.25 -8.23 -6.94
CA SER A 105 -3.01 -7.12 -7.86
C SER A 105 -1.54 -7.03 -8.27
N ALA A 106 -1.27 -6.44 -9.43
CA ALA A 106 0.08 -6.20 -9.93
C ALA A 106 0.14 -4.97 -10.83
N ARG A 107 1.33 -4.38 -10.94
CA ARG A 107 1.61 -3.24 -11.84
C ARG A 107 2.94 -3.47 -12.52
N TYR A 108 2.97 -3.31 -13.83
CA TYR A 108 4.19 -3.32 -14.63
C TYR A 108 4.33 -2.01 -15.36
N TYR A 109 5.53 -1.45 -15.36
CA TYR A 109 5.90 -0.29 -16.16
C TYR A 109 7.23 -0.59 -16.85
N ASN A 110 7.29 -0.38 -18.16
CA ASN A 110 8.53 -0.58 -18.91
C ASN A 110 9.32 0.72 -19.08
N TYR A 111 10.55 0.60 -19.55
CA TYR A 111 11.43 1.74 -19.82
C TYR A 111 10.84 2.80 -20.77
N SER A 112 9.92 2.41 -21.67
CA SER A 112 9.28 3.34 -22.61
C SER A 112 8.11 4.10 -22.00
N GLY A 113 7.78 3.87 -20.73
CA GLY A 113 6.63 4.46 -20.02
C GLY A 113 5.30 3.78 -20.30
N ALA A 114 5.27 2.69 -21.08
CA ALA A 114 4.08 1.86 -21.21
C ALA A 114 3.92 1.03 -19.94
N GLY A 115 2.69 0.65 -19.61
CA GLY A 115 2.43 -0.13 -18.41
C GLY A 115 1.13 -0.90 -18.43
N VAL A 116 1.05 -1.88 -17.53
CA VAL A 116 -0.13 -2.70 -17.29
C VAL A 116 -0.48 -2.58 -15.82
N VAL A 117 -1.77 -2.33 -15.56
CA VAL A 117 -2.34 -2.37 -14.22
C VAL A 117 -3.29 -3.56 -14.17
N TRP A 118 -2.95 -4.53 -13.33
CA TRP A 118 -3.70 -5.75 -13.11
C TRP A 118 -4.39 -5.66 -11.74
N GLU A 119 -5.68 -5.38 -11.73
CA GLU A 119 -6.48 -5.27 -10.49
C GLU A 119 -7.20 -6.60 -10.17
N ASN A 120 -6.49 -7.73 -10.35
CA ASN A 120 -6.96 -9.09 -10.08
C ASN A 120 -8.34 -9.45 -10.69
N PRO A 121 -8.55 -9.31 -12.01
CA PRO A 121 -9.81 -9.68 -12.67
C PRO A 121 -10.09 -11.20 -12.64
N ASP A 122 -9.03 -12.02 -12.52
CA ASP A 122 -9.10 -13.48 -12.39
C ASP A 122 -7.83 -14.05 -11.73
N ASP A 123 -7.86 -15.36 -11.44
CA ASP A 123 -6.77 -16.05 -10.72
C ASP A 123 -5.55 -16.41 -11.58
N SER A 124 -5.48 -16.00 -12.86
CA SER A 124 -4.42 -16.44 -13.78
C SER A 124 -3.01 -16.05 -13.33
N LEU A 125 -2.85 -14.90 -12.67
CA LEU A 125 -1.56 -14.44 -12.13
C LEU A 125 -1.34 -14.82 -10.66
N ALA A 126 -2.34 -15.35 -9.97
CA ALA A 126 -2.26 -15.63 -8.53
C ALA A 126 -1.11 -16.58 -8.16
N PRO A 127 -0.81 -17.67 -8.91
CA PRO A 127 0.34 -18.52 -8.62
C PRO A 127 1.68 -17.79 -8.75
N LEU A 128 1.84 -16.92 -9.75
CA LEU A 128 3.07 -16.17 -10.01
C LEU A 128 3.31 -15.11 -8.93
N ILE A 129 2.26 -14.40 -8.54
CA ILE A 129 2.30 -13.42 -7.46
C ILE A 129 2.70 -14.09 -6.14
N ARG A 130 2.08 -15.23 -5.81
CA ARG A 130 2.47 -16.01 -4.61
C ARG A 130 3.92 -16.47 -4.66
N ALA A 131 4.40 -16.90 -5.82
CA ALA A 131 5.80 -17.29 -5.98
C ALA A 131 6.76 -16.12 -5.73
N LEU A 132 6.40 -14.91 -6.17
CA LEU A 132 7.21 -13.72 -5.96
C LEU A 132 7.22 -13.22 -4.50
N LEU A 133 6.10 -13.41 -3.78
CA LEU A 133 5.96 -13.05 -2.37
C LEU A 133 6.52 -14.12 -1.40
N GLY A 134 6.67 -15.35 -1.88
CA GLY A 134 7.22 -16.46 -1.10
C GLY A 134 8.68 -16.22 -0.72
N PRO A 135 9.20 -16.98 0.26
CA PRO A 135 10.63 -16.96 0.57
C PRO A 135 11.38 -17.33 -0.71
N GLY A 136 12.19 -16.39 -1.23
CA GLY A 136 12.97 -16.63 -2.43
C GLY A 136 13.81 -17.89 -2.25
N SER A 137 13.63 -18.87 -3.13
CA SER A 137 14.50 -20.05 -3.22
C SER A 137 15.92 -19.55 -3.49
N ARG A 138 16.72 -19.45 -2.44
CA ARG A 138 18.17 -19.22 -2.51
C ARG A 138 18.89 -20.55 -2.57
#